data_AF-V8N0V3-F1
#
_entry.id   AF-V8N0V3-F1
#
_cell.length_a   1.000
_cell.length_b   1.000
_cell.length_c   1.000
_cell.angle_alpha   90.00
_cell.angle_beta   90.00
_cell.angle_gamma   90.00
#
_symmetry.space_group_name_H-M   'P 1'
#
loop_
_entity.id
_entity.type
_entity.pdbx_description
1 polymer ?
#
loop_
_entity_poly.entity_id
_entity_poly.type
_entity_poly.pdbx_seq_one_letter_code
_entity_poly.pdbx_strand_id
1 'polypeptide(L)' 'MALQEASEAYLVGLFEDTNLCAIHAKRVTIMPKDIQLARRIRGER' A
#
# COMPACT_ATOMS: atom_id res chain seq x y z
N MET A 1 12.37 12.42 -14.68
CA MET A 1 11.59 11.23 -15.08
C MET A 1 11.82 10.06 -14.14
N ALA A 2 13.08 9.62 -13.92
CA ALA A 2 13.39 8.49 -13.05
C ALA A 2 12.77 8.53 -11.63
N LEU A 3 12.82 9.67 -10.93
CA LEU A 3 12.22 9.79 -9.59
C LEU A 3 10.69 9.70 -9.60
N GLN A 4 10.04 10.24 -10.64
CA GLN A 4 8.59 10.16 -10.79
C GLN A 4 8.17 8.71 -11.05
N GLU A 5 8.81 8.05 -12.03
CA GLU A 5 8.54 6.65 -12.37
C GLU A 5 8.76 5.72 -11.17
N ALA A 6 9.86 5.91 -10.42
CA ALA A 6 10.12 5.16 -9.21
C ALA A 6 9.06 5.42 -8.12
N SER A 7 8.61 6.67 -7.97
CA SER A 7 7.57 7.03 -7.01
C SER A 7 6.22 6.42 -7.39
N GLU A 8 5.85 6.44 -8.67
CA GLU A 8 4.62 5.82 -9.17
C GLU A 8 4.65 4.30 -8.99
N ALA A 9 5.75 3.64 -9.37
CA ALA A 9 5.91 2.21 -9.19
C ALA A 9 5.81 1.80 -7.71
N TYR A 10 6.46 2.57 -6.81
CA TYR A 10 6.37 2.34 -5.37
C TYR A 10 4.94 2.51 -4.86
N LEU A 11 4.25 3.60 -5.23
CA LEU A 11 2.89 3.88 -4.78
C LEU A 11 1.89 2.86 -5.32
N VAL A 12 2.01 2.44 -6.58
CA VAL A 12 1.16 1.38 -7.17
C VAL A 12 1.31 0.10 -6.37
N GLY A 13 2.53 -0.39 -6.16
CA GLY A 13 2.75 -1.61 -5.37
C GLY A 13 2.25 -1.46 -3.93
N LEU A 14 2.48 -0.30 -3.29
CA LEU A 14 2.00 -0.07 -1.93
C LEU A 14 0.46 -0.09 -1.86
N PHE A 15 -0.23 0.45 -2.86
CA PHE A 15 -1.69 0.44 -2.91
C PHE A 15 -2.27 -0.94 -3.23
N GLU A 16 -1.56 -1.78 -3.99
CA GLU A 16 -1.93 -3.20 -4.18
C GLU A 16 -1.93 -3.95 -2.83
N ASP A 17 -0.87 -3.83 -2.03
CA ASP A 17 -0.80 -4.44 -0.70
C ASP A 17 -1.82 -3.84 0.29
N THR A 18 -2.03 -2.53 0.20
CA THR A 18 -3.05 -1.83 1.00
C THR A 18 -4.45 -2.37 0.68
N ASN A 19 -4.75 -2.63 -0.59
CA ASN A 19 -6.01 -3.21 -1.02
C ASN A 19 -6.19 -4.63 -0.48
N LEU A 20 -5.14 -5.46 -0.50
CA LEU A 20 -5.15 -6.79 0.12
C LEU A 20 -5.45 -6.71 1.63
N CYS A 21 -4.87 -5.72 2.33
CA CYS A 21 -5.16 -5.49 3.75
C CYS A 21 -6.63 -5.11 4.00
N ALA A 22 -7.22 -4.27 3.13
CA ALA A 22 -8.64 -3.90 3.22
C ALA A 22 -9.57 -5.10 2.97
N ILE A 23 -9.26 -5.91 1.94
CA ILE A 23 -10.00 -7.13 1.60
C ILE A 23 -9.91 -8.16 2.73
N HIS A 24 -8.72 -8.35 3.30
CA HIS A 24 -8.53 -9.22 4.48
C HIS A 24 -9.43 -8.81 5.65
N ALA A 25 -9.63 -7.49 5.83
CA ALA A 25 -10.54 -6.92 6.82
C ALA A 25 -12.00 -6.82 6.36
N LYS A 26 -12.41 -7.52 5.29
CA LYS A 26 -13.77 -7.53 4.71
C LYS A 26 -14.29 -6.15 4.30
N ARG A 27 -13.42 -5.27 3.82
CA ARG A 27 -13.77 -3.94 3.31
C ARG A 27 -13.33 -3.78 1.85
N VAL A 28 -14.01 -2.88 1.14
CA VAL A 28 -13.64 -2.46 -0.23
C VAL A 28 -12.92 -1.10 -0.19
N THR A 29 -13.32 -0.21 0.71
CA THR A 29 -12.66 1.09 0.90
C THR A 29 -11.38 0.94 1.72
N ILE A 30 -10.24 1.32 1.13
CA ILE A 30 -8.95 1.42 1.83
C ILE A 30 -8.98 2.54 2.87
N MET A 31 -8.26 2.34 3.98
CA MET A 31 -8.16 3.28 5.09
C MET A 31 -6.68 3.50 5.46
N PRO A 32 -6.31 4.61 6.13
CA PRO A 32 -4.93 4.86 6.54
C PRO A 32 -4.28 3.71 7.35
N LYS A 33 -5.06 2.97 8.14
CA LYS A 33 -4.59 1.79 8.88
C LYS A 33 -4.12 0.64 7.98
N ASP A 34 -4.68 0.51 6.78
CA ASP A 34 -4.30 -0.52 5.81
C ASP A 34 -2.93 -0.19 5.21
N ILE A 35 -2.68 1.08 4.89
CA ILE A 35 -1.37 1.57 4.42
C ILE A 35 -0.32 1.38 5.52
N GLN A 36 -0.65 1.72 6.76
CA GLN A 36 0.26 1.54 7.89
C GLN A 36 0.61 0.07 8.12
N LEU A 37 -0.36 -0.84 7.94
CA LEU A 37 -0.15 -2.27 8.05
C LEU A 37 0.70 -2.81 6.89
N ALA A 38 0.38 -2.44 5.64
CA ALA A 38 1.15 -2.82 4.46
C ALA A 38 2.63 -2.42 4.58
N ARG A 39 2.91 -1.17 4.97
CA ARG A 39 4.29 -0.70 5.21
C ARG A 39 5.00 -1.47 6.32
N ARG A 40 4.28 -1.85 7.38
CA ARG A 40 4.84 -2.66 8.49
C ARG A 40 5.18 -4.08 8.01
N ILE A 41 4.32 -4.70 7.18
CA ILE A 41 4.55 -6.04 6.62
C ILE A 41 5.76 -6.01 5.67
N ARG A 42 5.93 -4.94 4.89
CA ARG A 42 7.11 -4.72 4.02
C ARG A 42 8.42 -4.45 4.76
N GLY A 43 8.37 -4.12 6.05
CA GLY A 43 9.55 -3.73 6.83
C GLY A 43 10.03 -2.30 6.56
N GLU A 44 9.20 -1.43 6.01
CA GLU A 44 9.52 -0.01 5.71
C GLU A 44 9.29 0.93 6.91
N ARG A 45 9.13 0.35 8.11
CA ARG A 45 8.80 1.06 9.34
C ARG A 45 9.66 0.56 10.49
#